data_AF-A0A8H7D8Y6-F1
#
_entry.id   AF-A0A8H7D8Y6-F1
#
_cell.length_a   1.000
_cell.length_b   1.000
_cell.length_c   1.000
_cell.angle_alpha   90.00
_cell.angle_beta   90.00
_cell.angle_gamma   90.00
#
_symmetry.space_group_name_H-M   'P 1'
#
loop_
_entity.id
_entity.type
_entity.pdbx_description
1 polymer ?
#
loop_
_entity_poly.entity_id
_entity_poly.type
_entity_poly.pdbx_seq_one_letter_code
_entity_poly.pdbx_strand_id
1 'polypeptide(L)'
;MSPSILLPVTNTPSPLHTTLDMAQIYSNELTAAAQVGDLATLRNLISHGAEVSERGDDDITPLMAAAMAGKGEAVTLLLDNGADAKGEAWLREKFRSTSDNVKDPASKPDRALWERLISGNLGPAEGRNASDVYWEHIGLCLIGDRPLDIERNYSKNLKQCRTGTFNQFFEGHEGLRQSAQLLHSKLPTTQYDIVETVVKQTNKISGWVTERWGYYDPENEVQVTDGIDTFLIENGKITVKWANYNVEDKVDPRSVYEEKVGTSGLAGVN
;
A
#
# COMPACT_ATOMS: atom_id res chain seq x y z
N MET A 1 45.95 -42.99 20.53
CA MET A 1 45.52 -41.95 21.48
C MET A 1 45.86 -40.61 20.85
N SER A 2 44.88 -39.96 20.22
CA SER A 2 45.06 -38.61 19.66
C SER A 2 44.42 -37.60 20.62
N PRO A 3 45.07 -36.47 20.92
CA PRO A 3 44.53 -35.50 21.87
C PRO A 3 43.46 -34.63 21.20
N SER A 4 42.27 -34.58 21.78
CA SER A 4 41.22 -33.63 21.44
C SER A 4 41.59 -32.25 22.00
N ILE A 5 41.71 -31.25 21.13
CA ILE A 5 41.79 -29.84 21.53
C ILE A 5 40.36 -29.30 21.54
N LEU A 6 39.84 -29.01 22.73
CA LEU A 6 38.65 -28.18 22.93
C LEU A 6 39.03 -26.72 22.60
N LEU A 7 38.36 -26.11 21.62
CA LEU A 7 38.33 -24.66 21.47
C LEU A 7 37.15 -24.08 22.27
N PRO A 8 37.29 -22.89 22.87
CA PRO A 8 36.25 -22.30 23.69
C PRO A 8 35.08 -21.83 22.82
N VAL A 9 33.86 -22.17 23.23
CA VAL A 9 32.63 -21.59 22.71
C VAL A 9 32.61 -20.12 23.14
N THR A 10 33.08 -19.23 22.27
CA THR A 10 32.82 -17.80 22.44
C THR A 10 31.38 -17.58 21.97
N ASN A 11 30.51 -17.33 22.93
CA ASN A 11 29.13 -16.93 22.70
C ASN A 11 29.16 -15.49 22.16
N THR A 12 29.45 -15.35 20.86
CA THR A 12 29.20 -14.11 20.13
C THR A 12 27.73 -14.15 19.71
N PRO A 13 26.92 -13.13 20.03
CA PRO A 13 25.56 -13.07 19.49
C PRO A 13 25.66 -13.08 17.95
N SER A 14 24.98 -14.02 17.33
CA SER A 14 24.94 -14.18 15.88
C SER A 14 24.30 -12.95 15.23
N PRO A 15 24.87 -12.40 14.14
CA PRO A 15 24.25 -11.30 13.41
C PRO A 15 23.18 -11.88 12.47
N LEU A 16 22.00 -12.20 13.02
CA LEU A 16 20.87 -12.73 12.25
C LEU A 16 19.56 -12.02 12.64
N HIS A 17 19.57 -10.68 12.69
CA HIS A 17 18.34 -9.88 12.86
C HIS A 17 18.43 -8.42 12.34
N THR A 18 19.27 -8.11 11.35
CA THR A 18 19.54 -6.70 10.94
C THR A 18 19.28 -6.41 9.47
N THR A 19 18.15 -6.88 8.93
CA THR A 19 17.61 -6.37 7.65
C THR A 19 16.08 -6.35 7.65
N LEU A 20 15.44 -6.13 8.80
CA LEU A 20 14.31 -5.21 8.75
C LEU A 20 14.95 -3.86 8.45
N ASP A 21 14.57 -3.26 7.33
CA ASP A 21 15.23 -2.09 6.78
C ASP A 21 15.41 -1.04 7.89
N MET A 22 16.65 -0.67 8.19
CA MET A 22 16.91 0.32 9.24
C MET A 22 16.14 1.61 8.93
N ALA A 23 15.92 1.93 7.65
CA ALA A 23 15.07 3.03 7.21
C ALA A 23 13.63 2.88 7.73
N GLN A 24 13.01 1.72 7.54
CA GLN A 24 11.65 1.44 8.01
C GLN A 24 11.53 1.52 9.54
N ILE A 25 12.51 0.96 10.29
CA ILE A 25 12.54 1.07 11.76
C ILE A 25 12.65 2.55 12.17
N TYR A 26 13.53 3.32 11.54
CA TYR A 26 13.66 4.75 11.80
C TYR A 26 12.38 5.53 11.46
N SER A 27 11.70 5.20 10.37
CA SER A 27 10.42 5.80 9.95
C SER A 27 9.30 5.53 10.97
N ASN A 28 9.20 4.30 11.46
CA ASN A 28 8.23 3.92 12.50
C ASN A 28 8.50 4.64 13.82
N GLU A 29 9.75 4.69 14.25
CA GLU A 29 10.15 5.42 15.47
C GLU A 29 9.90 6.93 15.32
N LEU A 30 10.19 7.51 14.16
CA LEU A 30 9.96 8.92 13.86
C LEU A 30 8.45 9.24 13.85
N THR A 31 7.63 8.35 13.30
CA THR A 31 6.16 8.47 13.28
C THR A 31 5.57 8.39 14.69
N ALA A 32 6.02 7.42 15.50
CA ALA A 32 5.59 7.29 16.89
C ALA A 32 5.98 8.51 17.74
N ALA A 33 7.22 9.01 17.60
CA ALA A 33 7.68 10.22 18.27
C ALA A 33 6.84 11.45 17.88
N ALA A 34 6.50 11.58 16.59
CA ALA A 34 5.64 12.64 16.08
C ALA A 34 4.22 12.59 16.66
N GLN A 35 3.64 11.39 16.75
CA GLN A 35 2.29 11.16 17.27
C GLN A 35 2.16 11.60 18.74
N VAL A 36 3.16 11.29 19.58
CA VAL A 36 3.15 11.68 21.00
C VAL A 36 3.66 13.10 21.24
N GLY A 37 4.40 13.66 20.28
CA GLY A 37 5.02 14.99 20.35
C GLY A 37 6.38 14.99 21.05
N ASP A 38 7.12 13.88 21.00
CA ASP A 38 8.47 13.76 21.58
C ASP A 38 9.51 14.47 20.69
N LEU A 39 9.68 15.76 20.93
CA LEU A 39 10.60 16.60 20.16
C LEU A 39 12.08 16.18 20.34
N ALA A 40 12.45 15.56 21.46
CA ALA A 40 13.83 15.16 21.69
C ALA A 40 14.20 13.98 20.78
N THR A 41 13.32 12.98 20.74
CA THR A 41 13.47 11.82 19.86
C THR A 41 13.39 12.23 18.39
N LEU A 42 12.44 13.08 18.00
CA LEU A 42 12.37 13.62 16.63
C LEU A 42 13.68 14.29 16.19
N ARG A 43 14.22 15.21 16.99
CA ARG A 43 15.48 15.89 16.65
C ARG A 43 16.64 14.91 16.52
N ASN A 44 16.71 13.92 17.42
CA ASN A 44 17.76 12.92 17.42
C ASN A 44 17.73 12.08 16.14
N LEU A 45 16.57 11.51 15.80
CA LEU A 45 16.37 10.70 14.60
C LEU A 45 16.67 11.48 13.31
N ILE A 46 16.13 12.69 13.18
CA ILE A 46 16.39 13.58 12.03
C ILE A 46 17.88 13.89 11.91
N SER A 47 18.57 14.15 13.03
CA SER A 47 20.02 14.44 13.01
C SER A 47 20.88 13.24 12.58
N HIS A 48 20.35 12.02 12.70
CA HIS A 48 20.97 10.78 12.22
C HIS A 48 20.55 10.42 10.78
N GLY A 49 19.82 11.31 10.09
CA GLY A 49 19.46 11.14 8.69
C GLY A 49 18.15 10.40 8.45
N ALA A 50 17.27 10.29 9.44
CA ALA A 50 15.92 9.77 9.23
C ALA A 50 15.15 10.63 8.22
N GLU A 51 14.50 9.98 7.25
CA GLU A 51 13.75 10.66 6.18
C GLU A 51 12.40 11.18 6.72
N VAL A 52 12.24 12.51 6.76
CA VAL A 52 11.11 13.17 7.44
C VAL A 52 9.76 12.99 6.73
N SER A 53 9.78 12.57 5.47
CA SER A 53 8.58 12.30 4.67
C SER A 53 8.34 10.81 4.44
N GLU A 54 9.17 9.94 5.03
CA GLU A 54 8.96 8.49 4.99
C GLU A 54 7.69 8.13 5.75
N ARG A 55 6.99 7.08 5.30
CA ARG A 55 5.77 6.61 5.94
C ARG A 55 6.10 5.41 6.81
N GLY A 56 5.53 5.35 8.00
CA GLY A 56 5.59 4.15 8.83
C GLY A 56 4.69 3.03 8.30
N ASP A 57 4.58 1.93 9.04
CA ASP A 57 3.82 0.73 8.65
C ASP A 57 2.34 0.99 8.35
N ASP A 58 1.75 1.98 9.01
CA ASP A 58 0.37 2.42 8.80
C ASP A 58 0.17 3.29 7.55
N ASP A 59 1.21 3.44 6.71
CA ASP A 59 1.26 4.43 5.63
C ASP A 59 0.90 5.82 6.17
N ILE A 60 1.53 6.27 7.25
CA ILE A 60 1.35 7.62 7.82
C ILE A 60 2.71 8.28 7.90
N THR A 61 2.85 9.52 7.40
CA THR A 61 4.09 10.28 7.60
C THR A 61 4.14 10.81 9.04
N PRO A 62 5.34 11.05 9.60
CA PRO A 62 5.48 11.72 10.89
C PRO A 62 4.64 13.01 10.96
N LEU A 63 4.57 13.78 9.87
CA LEU A 63 3.79 15.01 9.80
C LEU A 63 2.28 14.75 9.93
N MET A 64 1.75 13.73 9.26
CA MET A 64 0.35 13.32 9.37
C MET A 64 0.03 12.88 10.80
N ALA A 65 0.88 12.06 11.42
CA ALA A 65 0.70 11.59 12.79
C ALA A 65 0.67 12.76 13.81
N ALA A 66 1.62 13.70 13.71
CA ALA A 66 1.64 14.89 14.54
C ALA A 66 0.40 15.77 14.34
N ALA A 67 -0.05 15.97 13.09
CA ALA A 67 -1.22 16.77 12.78
C ALA A 67 -2.51 16.15 13.32
N MET A 68 -2.72 14.84 13.13
CA MET A 68 -3.88 14.10 13.65
C MET A 68 -3.94 14.12 15.18
N ALA A 69 -2.79 14.06 15.85
CA ALA A 69 -2.68 14.11 17.30
C ALA A 69 -2.63 15.54 17.89
N GLY A 70 -2.74 16.57 17.04
CA GLY A 70 -2.73 17.98 17.47
C GLY A 70 -1.38 18.47 18.04
N LYS A 71 -0.27 17.84 17.66
CA LYS A 71 1.08 18.14 18.17
C LYS A 71 1.72 19.29 17.39
N GLY A 72 1.27 20.51 17.65
CA GLY A 72 1.69 21.71 16.91
C GLY A 72 3.21 21.90 16.82
N GLU A 73 3.95 21.73 17.93
CA GLU A 73 5.41 21.89 17.91
C GLU A 73 6.13 20.80 17.10
N ALA A 74 5.60 19.57 17.09
CA ALA A 74 6.13 18.48 16.27
C ALA A 74 5.83 18.73 14.78
N VAL A 75 4.63 19.23 14.46
CA VAL A 75 4.27 19.68 13.10
C VAL A 75 5.26 20.74 12.61
N THR A 76 5.50 21.78 13.40
CA THR A 76 6.47 22.84 13.05
C THR A 76 7.87 22.25 12.85
N LEU A 77 8.35 21.42 13.77
CA LEU A 77 9.67 20.80 13.66
C LEU A 77 9.84 19.98 12.38
N LEU A 78 8.84 19.18 12.02
CA LEU A 78 8.89 18.33 10.82
C LEU A 78 8.87 19.17 9.54
N LEU A 79 8.02 20.20 9.48
CA LEU A 79 7.97 21.14 8.35
C LEU A 79 9.29 21.91 8.19
N ASP A 80 9.88 22.37 9.30
CA ASP A 80 11.17 23.08 9.30
C ASP A 80 12.32 22.21 8.78
N ASN A 81 12.19 20.88 8.90
CA ASN A 81 13.16 19.91 8.38
C ASN A 81 12.79 19.35 7.00
N GLY A 82 11.82 19.96 6.31
CA GLY A 82 11.51 19.64 4.92
C GLY A 82 10.45 18.56 4.71
N ALA A 83 9.67 18.19 5.74
CA ALA A 83 8.56 17.26 5.57
C ALA A 83 7.56 17.77 4.51
N ASP A 84 7.16 16.89 3.61
CA ASP A 84 6.20 17.22 2.55
C ASP A 84 4.79 17.39 3.13
N ALA A 85 4.39 18.65 3.31
CA ALA A 85 3.07 19.03 3.79
C ALA A 85 1.91 18.52 2.92
N LYS A 86 2.18 18.20 1.65
CA LYS A 86 1.17 17.72 0.69
C LYS A 86 1.24 16.22 0.45
N GLY A 87 2.35 15.56 0.81
CA GLY A 87 2.61 14.17 0.47
C GLY A 87 2.67 13.89 -1.04
N GLU A 88 2.88 14.93 -1.85
CA GLU A 88 2.89 14.87 -3.31
C GLU A 88 4.08 14.05 -3.84
N ALA A 89 5.27 14.21 -3.25
CA ALA A 89 6.46 13.51 -3.71
C ALA A 89 6.28 11.99 -3.56
N TRP A 90 5.80 11.56 -2.38
CA TRP A 90 5.49 10.16 -2.11
C TRP A 90 4.40 9.62 -3.06
N LEU A 91 3.31 10.38 -3.28
CA LEU A 91 2.25 9.97 -4.20
C LEU A 91 2.77 9.78 -5.63
N ARG A 92 3.58 10.72 -6.12
CA ARG A 92 4.18 10.64 -7.46
C ARG A 92 5.04 9.39 -7.62
N GLU A 93 5.85 9.07 -6.61
CA GLU A 93 6.71 7.90 -6.63
C GLU A 93 5.93 6.59 -6.58
N LYS A 94 4.93 6.48 -5.69
CA LYS A 94 4.04 5.31 -5.63
C LYS A 94 3.29 5.12 -6.95
N PHE A 95 2.71 6.18 -7.52
CA PHE A 95 2.04 6.09 -8.82
C PHE A 95 2.97 5.66 -9.94
N ARG A 96 4.20 6.18 -9.96
CA ARG A 96 5.21 5.76 -10.93
C ARG A 96 5.52 4.27 -10.79
N SER A 97 5.82 3.81 -9.57
CA SER A 97 6.10 2.40 -9.28
C SER A 97 4.92 1.49 -9.68
N THR A 98 3.70 1.81 -9.24
CA THR A 98 2.51 1.04 -9.62
C THR A 98 2.28 1.03 -11.13
N SER A 99 2.47 2.17 -11.81
CA SER A 99 2.32 2.26 -13.26
C SER A 99 3.44 1.57 -14.03
N ASP A 100 4.64 1.42 -13.45
CA ASP A 100 5.77 0.71 -14.06
C ASP A 100 5.56 -0.81 -14.03
N ASN A 101 4.82 -1.32 -13.04
CA ASN A 101 4.43 -2.73 -12.94
C ASN A 101 3.45 -3.17 -14.05
N VAL A 102 2.68 -2.22 -14.60
CA VAL A 102 1.69 -2.50 -15.65
C VAL A 102 2.38 -2.71 -17.00
N LYS A 103 2.31 -3.94 -17.53
CA LYS A 103 3.01 -4.32 -18.77
C LYS A 103 2.28 -3.86 -20.02
N ASP A 104 0.95 -3.87 -20.00
CA ASP A 104 0.13 -3.42 -21.11
C ASP A 104 0.04 -1.87 -21.13
N PRO A 105 0.60 -1.19 -22.15
CA PRO A 105 0.54 0.27 -22.22
C PRO A 105 -0.89 0.81 -22.28
N ALA A 106 -1.84 0.05 -22.82
CA ALA A 106 -3.25 0.48 -22.90
C ALA A 106 -3.95 0.44 -21.54
N SER A 107 -3.37 -0.28 -20.58
CA SER A 107 -3.88 -0.40 -19.20
C SER A 107 -3.28 0.63 -18.26
N LYS A 108 -2.27 1.39 -18.72
CA LYS A 108 -1.66 2.46 -17.93
C LYS A 108 -2.62 3.65 -17.77
N PRO A 109 -2.55 4.36 -16.63
CA PRO A 109 -3.32 5.57 -16.37
C PRO A 109 -2.89 6.72 -17.29
N ASP A 110 -3.84 7.58 -17.62
CA ASP A 110 -3.54 8.84 -18.30
C ASP A 110 -2.78 9.80 -17.36
N ARG A 111 -1.78 10.51 -17.89
CA ARG A 111 -1.02 11.50 -17.13
C ARG A 111 -1.90 12.62 -16.59
N ALA A 112 -2.96 13.01 -17.31
CA ALA A 112 -3.85 14.05 -16.81
C ALA A 112 -4.69 13.57 -15.61
N LEU A 113 -4.99 12.27 -15.52
CA LEU A 113 -5.63 11.69 -14.32
C LEU A 113 -4.72 11.82 -13.10
N TRP A 114 -3.42 11.57 -13.26
CA TRP A 114 -2.46 11.72 -12.18
C TRP A 114 -2.37 13.13 -11.63
N GLU A 115 -2.25 14.12 -12.50
CA GLU A 115 -2.19 15.52 -12.06
C GLU A 115 -3.49 15.95 -11.36
N ARG A 116 -4.65 15.42 -11.78
CA ARG A 116 -5.93 15.65 -11.11
C ARG A 116 -5.98 15.02 -9.71
N LEU A 117 -5.51 13.78 -9.55
CA LEU A 117 -5.44 13.10 -8.26
C LEU A 117 -4.53 13.84 -7.28
N ILE A 118 -3.31 14.16 -7.71
CA ILE A 118 -2.31 14.84 -6.89
C ILE A 118 -2.77 16.24 -6.49
N SER A 119 -3.41 16.98 -7.41
CA SER A 119 -3.94 18.32 -7.11
C SER A 119 -5.27 18.32 -6.34
N GLY A 120 -5.90 17.16 -6.14
CA GLY A 120 -7.25 17.04 -5.58
C GLY A 120 -8.36 17.54 -6.51
N ASN A 121 -8.04 17.92 -7.76
CA ASN A 121 -8.98 18.43 -8.74
C ASN A 121 -9.52 17.30 -9.64
N LEU A 122 -10.27 16.36 -9.04
CA LEU A 122 -10.69 15.11 -9.69
C LEU A 122 -11.65 15.31 -10.89
N GLY A 123 -12.31 16.46 -11.00
CA GLY A 123 -13.32 16.70 -12.04
C GLY A 123 -14.63 15.91 -11.81
N PRO A 124 -15.52 15.86 -12.82
CA PRO A 124 -16.83 15.22 -12.70
C PRO A 124 -16.72 13.71 -12.49
N ALA A 125 -17.65 13.13 -11.72
CA ALA A 125 -17.70 11.69 -11.48
C ALA A 125 -18.45 10.95 -12.62
N GLU A 126 -19.23 11.67 -13.42
CA GLU A 126 -20.02 11.13 -14.52
C GLU A 126 -19.21 11.04 -15.82
N GLY A 127 -19.52 10.04 -16.65
CA GLY A 127 -18.96 9.93 -18.01
C GLY A 127 -17.51 9.47 -18.09
N ARG A 128 -16.91 9.06 -16.97
CA ARG A 128 -15.56 8.48 -16.90
C ARG A 128 -15.53 7.08 -17.54
N ASN A 129 -14.41 6.76 -18.17
CA ASN A 129 -14.16 5.43 -18.72
C ASN A 129 -13.70 4.45 -17.62
N ALA A 130 -13.44 3.18 -17.97
CA ALA A 130 -13.08 2.17 -16.97
C ALA A 130 -11.70 2.39 -16.38
N SER A 131 -10.74 2.87 -17.19
CA SER A 131 -9.39 3.22 -16.76
C SER A 131 -9.43 4.35 -15.73
N ASP A 132 -10.17 5.42 -16.02
CA ASP A 132 -10.30 6.59 -15.14
C ASP A 132 -10.88 6.20 -13.77
N VAL A 133 -11.95 5.41 -13.75
CA VAL A 133 -12.60 4.97 -12.50
C VAL A 133 -11.67 4.07 -11.68
N TYR A 134 -10.99 3.12 -12.32
CA TYR A 134 -10.09 2.21 -11.63
C TYR A 134 -8.86 2.94 -11.07
N TRP A 135 -8.19 3.77 -11.86
CA TRP A 135 -7.00 4.47 -11.38
C TRP A 135 -7.33 5.59 -10.38
N GLU A 136 -8.50 6.22 -10.48
CA GLU A 136 -9.01 7.08 -9.40
C GLU A 136 -9.24 6.25 -8.11
N HIS A 137 -9.80 5.05 -8.22
CA HIS A 137 -9.94 4.13 -7.09
C HIS A 137 -8.61 3.78 -6.44
N ILE A 138 -7.60 3.39 -7.23
CA ILE A 138 -6.25 3.10 -6.71
C ILE A 138 -5.65 4.33 -6.03
N GLY A 139 -5.77 5.52 -6.64
CA GLY A 139 -5.25 6.75 -6.05
C GLY A 139 -5.93 7.13 -4.74
N LEU A 140 -7.25 6.99 -4.65
CA LEU A 140 -7.99 7.27 -3.42
C LEU A 140 -7.70 6.23 -2.33
N CYS A 141 -7.44 4.98 -2.69
CA CYS A 141 -6.94 3.95 -1.77
C CYS A 141 -5.56 4.32 -1.21
N LEU A 142 -4.63 4.78 -2.04
CA LEU A 142 -3.28 5.16 -1.61
C LEU A 142 -3.28 6.35 -0.64
N ILE A 143 -4.18 7.33 -0.81
CA ILE A 143 -4.32 8.44 0.16
C ILE A 143 -5.21 8.10 1.36
N GLY A 144 -5.84 6.92 1.37
CA GLY A 144 -6.72 6.47 2.44
C GLY A 144 -8.11 7.11 2.48
N ASP A 145 -8.52 7.88 1.46
CA ASP A 145 -9.83 8.55 1.40
C ASP A 145 -10.93 7.60 0.90
N ARG A 146 -11.21 6.57 1.71
CA ARG A 146 -12.24 5.56 1.42
C ARG A 146 -13.65 6.16 1.26
N PRO A 147 -14.09 7.13 2.08
CA PRO A 147 -15.40 7.75 1.90
C PRO A 147 -15.56 8.36 0.50
N LEU A 148 -14.56 9.11 0.03
CA LEU A 148 -14.60 9.72 -1.30
C LEU A 148 -14.56 8.66 -2.40
N ASP A 149 -13.74 7.62 -2.24
CA ASP A 149 -13.66 6.50 -3.17
C ASP A 149 -15.00 5.77 -3.32
N ILE A 150 -15.64 5.44 -2.19
CA ILE A 150 -16.96 4.80 -2.17
C ILE A 150 -18.00 5.67 -2.87
N GLU A 151 -18.01 6.98 -2.58
CA GLU A 151 -18.95 7.92 -3.19
C GLU A 151 -18.73 8.03 -4.71
N ARG A 152 -17.47 8.21 -5.12
CA ARG A 152 -17.12 8.52 -6.50
C ARG A 152 -17.00 7.31 -7.39
N ASN A 153 -16.47 6.20 -6.92
CA ASN A 153 -16.13 5.07 -7.79
C ASN A 153 -17.08 3.90 -7.67
N TYR A 154 -17.80 3.74 -6.55
CA TYR A 154 -18.66 2.57 -6.35
C TYR A 154 -20.14 2.87 -6.55
N SER A 155 -20.82 1.97 -7.29
CA SER A 155 -22.27 1.97 -7.38
C SER A 155 -22.91 1.64 -6.03
N LYS A 156 -24.05 2.28 -5.71
CA LYS A 156 -24.85 1.93 -4.52
C LYS A 156 -25.37 0.49 -4.56
N ASN A 157 -25.50 -0.09 -5.76
CA ASN A 157 -25.97 -1.45 -5.99
C ASN A 157 -24.82 -2.44 -6.24
N LEU A 158 -23.60 -2.12 -5.78
CA LEU A 158 -22.43 -2.97 -5.91
C LEU A 158 -22.74 -4.42 -5.49
N LYS A 159 -22.30 -5.37 -6.31
CA LYS A 159 -22.22 -6.78 -5.93
C LYS A 159 -20.76 -7.17 -5.78
N GLN A 160 -20.40 -7.69 -4.62
CA GLN A 160 -19.03 -8.11 -4.37
C GLN A 160 -18.97 -9.55 -3.88
N CYS A 161 -17.98 -10.30 -4.37
CA CYS A 161 -17.64 -11.61 -3.85
C CYS A 161 -16.17 -11.65 -3.45
N ARG A 162 -15.87 -12.40 -2.39
CA ARG A 162 -14.50 -12.76 -2.03
C ARG A 162 -14.40 -14.28 -1.92
N THR A 163 -13.55 -14.86 -2.76
CA THR A 163 -13.22 -16.29 -2.75
C THR A 163 -11.82 -16.50 -2.18
N GLY A 164 -11.54 -17.71 -1.71
CA GLY A 164 -10.33 -18.01 -0.94
C GLY A 164 -10.63 -18.07 0.56
N THR A 165 -9.91 -17.29 1.37
CA THR A 165 -9.96 -17.37 2.85
C THR A 165 -11.35 -17.17 3.48
N PHE A 166 -12.26 -16.46 2.81
CA PHE A 166 -13.57 -16.09 3.39
C PHE A 166 -14.79 -16.70 2.73
N ASN A 167 -14.76 -16.95 1.42
CA ASN A 167 -15.90 -17.44 0.64
C ASN A 167 -17.25 -16.74 0.98
N GLN A 168 -17.31 -15.41 0.78
CA GLN A 168 -18.48 -14.57 1.13
C GLN A 168 -18.96 -13.66 -0.01
N PHE A 169 -20.24 -13.28 0.05
CA PHE A 169 -20.85 -12.27 -0.82
C PHE A 169 -21.27 -11.05 -0.01
N PHE A 170 -21.06 -9.87 -0.59
CA PHE A 170 -21.31 -8.56 0.02
C PHE A 170 -22.07 -7.67 -0.95
N GLU A 171 -22.89 -6.77 -0.41
CA GLU A 171 -23.73 -5.89 -1.22
C GLU A 171 -23.64 -4.42 -0.78
N GLY A 172 -23.62 -3.55 -1.79
CA GLY A 172 -23.59 -2.11 -1.61
C GLY A 172 -22.37 -1.60 -0.86
N HIS A 173 -22.47 -0.36 -0.40
CA HIS A 173 -21.37 0.33 0.29
C HIS A 173 -21.08 -0.24 1.68
N GLU A 174 -22.08 -0.82 2.35
CA GLU A 174 -21.85 -1.49 3.63
C GLU A 174 -21.05 -2.79 3.44
N GLY A 175 -21.32 -3.52 2.37
CA GLY A 175 -20.54 -4.66 1.95
C GLY A 175 -19.05 -4.36 1.73
N LEU A 176 -18.71 -3.18 1.22
CA LEU A 176 -17.31 -2.72 1.09
C LEU A 176 -16.63 -2.59 2.46
N ARG A 177 -17.31 -2.01 3.45
CA ARG A 177 -16.77 -1.84 4.81
C ARG A 177 -16.54 -3.19 5.47
N GLN A 178 -17.51 -4.09 5.38
CA GLN A 178 -17.40 -5.46 5.89
C GLN A 178 -16.25 -6.22 5.22
N SER A 179 -16.12 -6.09 3.91
CA SER A 179 -15.00 -6.67 3.16
C SER A 179 -13.64 -6.16 3.66
N ALA A 180 -13.51 -4.84 3.87
CA ALA A 180 -12.27 -4.24 4.33
C ALA A 180 -11.90 -4.70 5.75
N GLN A 181 -12.86 -4.72 6.67
CA GLN A 181 -12.68 -5.26 8.02
C GLN A 181 -12.24 -6.72 8.00
N LEU A 182 -12.85 -7.51 7.13
CA LEU A 182 -12.54 -8.92 6.99
C LEU A 182 -11.12 -9.13 6.45
N LEU A 183 -10.70 -8.36 5.43
CA LEU A 183 -9.31 -8.39 4.94
C LEU A 183 -8.32 -8.09 6.07
N HIS A 184 -8.58 -7.01 6.81
CA HIS A 184 -7.71 -6.54 7.90
C HIS A 184 -7.60 -7.56 9.05
N SER A 185 -8.60 -8.42 9.24
CA SER A 185 -8.49 -9.52 10.23
C SER A 185 -7.51 -10.63 9.84
N LYS A 186 -6.99 -10.63 8.61
CA LYS A 186 -6.04 -11.63 8.09
C LYS A 186 -4.72 -11.04 7.64
N LEU A 187 -4.75 -9.84 7.06
CA LEU A 187 -3.57 -9.10 6.65
C LEU A 187 -3.39 -7.96 7.65
N PRO A 188 -2.44 -8.09 8.61
CA PRO A 188 -2.31 -7.15 9.72
C PRO A 188 -1.90 -5.75 9.25
N THR A 189 -1.17 -5.65 8.13
CA THR A 189 -0.87 -4.38 7.47
C THR A 189 -1.72 -4.20 6.22
N THR A 190 -1.82 -2.97 5.73
CA THR A 190 -2.63 -2.62 4.55
C THR A 190 -1.82 -2.49 3.26
N GLN A 191 -0.52 -2.77 3.30
CA GLN A 191 0.37 -2.60 2.15
C GLN A 191 0.39 -3.86 1.29
N TYR A 192 -0.33 -3.83 0.17
CA TYR A 192 -0.23 -4.84 -0.88
C TYR A 192 0.28 -4.19 -2.16
N ASP A 193 1.12 -4.93 -2.88
CA ASP A 193 1.72 -4.47 -4.12
C ASP A 193 0.83 -4.85 -5.29
N ILE A 194 0.38 -3.86 -6.08
CA ILE A 194 -0.23 -4.12 -7.38
C ILE A 194 0.88 -4.49 -8.37
N VAL A 195 0.88 -5.73 -8.84
CA VAL A 195 1.96 -6.29 -9.67
C VAL A 195 1.64 -6.33 -11.16
N GLU A 196 0.36 -6.27 -11.52
CA GLU A 196 -0.09 -6.18 -12.91
C GLU A 196 -1.51 -5.61 -12.96
N THR A 197 -1.86 -4.94 -14.06
CA THR A 197 -3.24 -4.50 -14.31
C THR A 197 -3.58 -4.66 -15.77
N VAL A 198 -4.75 -5.21 -16.05
CA VAL A 198 -5.34 -5.25 -17.39
C VAL A 198 -6.66 -4.52 -17.36
N VAL A 199 -6.75 -3.44 -18.14
CA VAL A 199 -7.97 -2.67 -18.37
C VAL A 199 -8.51 -3.02 -19.75
N LYS A 200 -9.77 -3.48 -19.81
CA LYS A 200 -10.47 -3.72 -21.07
C LYS A 200 -11.74 -2.90 -21.14
N GLN A 201 -11.64 -1.84 -21.93
CA GLN A 201 -12.79 -1.00 -22.26
C GLN A 201 -13.78 -1.76 -23.18
N THR A 202 -15.08 -1.74 -22.85
CA THR A 202 -16.15 -2.34 -23.68
C THR A 202 -16.92 -1.29 -24.48
N ASN A 203 -17.07 -0.08 -23.94
CA ASN A 203 -17.62 1.09 -24.61
C ASN A 203 -17.03 2.38 -24.00
N LYS A 204 -17.50 3.59 -24.32
CA LYS A 204 -16.90 4.82 -23.80
C LYS A 204 -16.86 4.96 -22.26
N ILE A 205 -17.81 4.34 -21.54
CA ILE A 205 -18.03 4.54 -20.10
C ILE A 205 -18.11 3.22 -19.30
N SER A 206 -17.85 2.09 -19.94
CA SER A 206 -17.89 0.76 -19.31
C SER A 206 -16.72 -0.11 -19.77
N GLY A 207 -16.32 -1.03 -18.90
CA GLY A 207 -15.23 -1.96 -19.13
C GLY A 207 -15.09 -2.93 -17.97
N TRP A 208 -14.10 -3.80 -18.06
CA TRP A 208 -13.66 -4.60 -16.92
C TRP A 208 -12.17 -4.37 -16.68
N VAL A 209 -11.78 -4.52 -15.42
CA VAL A 209 -10.39 -4.42 -14.98
C VAL A 209 -10.06 -5.65 -14.17
N THR A 210 -8.89 -6.22 -14.39
CA THR A 210 -8.32 -7.25 -13.52
C THR A 210 -6.97 -6.77 -13.04
N GLU A 211 -6.80 -6.72 -11.74
CA GLU A 211 -5.52 -6.44 -11.09
C GLU A 211 -4.99 -7.72 -10.45
N ARG A 212 -3.67 -7.87 -10.46
CA ARG A 212 -2.99 -8.86 -9.65
C ARG A 212 -2.24 -8.13 -8.55
N TRP A 213 -2.26 -8.70 -7.36
CA TRP A 213 -1.58 -8.14 -6.21
C TRP A 213 -0.91 -9.21 -5.35
N GLY A 214 0.10 -8.80 -4.60
CA GLY A 214 0.77 -9.63 -3.61
C GLY A 214 0.83 -8.93 -2.25
N TYR A 215 1.02 -9.73 -1.21
CA TYR A 215 1.23 -9.25 0.16
C TYR A 215 2.39 -10.03 0.77
N TYR A 216 3.31 -9.34 1.45
CA TYR A 216 4.50 -9.95 2.05
C TYR A 216 4.79 -9.36 3.41
N ASP A 217 4.64 -10.18 4.45
CA ASP A 217 4.84 -9.77 5.84
C ASP A 217 5.59 -10.87 6.60
N PRO A 218 6.94 -10.83 6.60
CA PRO A 218 7.76 -11.83 7.25
C PRO A 218 7.70 -11.75 8.78
N GLU A 219 7.31 -10.61 9.36
CA GLU A 219 7.21 -10.44 10.81
C GLU A 219 6.02 -11.22 11.39
N ASN A 220 4.89 -11.16 10.70
CA ASN A 220 3.68 -11.90 11.06
C ASN A 220 3.62 -13.29 10.42
N GLU A 221 4.65 -13.68 9.67
CA GLU A 221 4.70 -14.94 8.91
C GLU A 221 3.51 -15.11 7.94
N VAL A 222 3.04 -14.02 7.32
CA VAL A 222 1.93 -14.00 6.37
C VAL A 222 2.37 -13.55 4.98
N GLN A 223 1.94 -14.27 3.95
CA GLN A 223 2.05 -13.80 2.56
C GLN A 223 0.82 -14.14 1.71
N VAL A 224 0.66 -13.42 0.60
CA VAL A 224 -0.28 -13.72 -0.49
C VAL A 224 0.48 -13.62 -1.80
N THR A 225 0.49 -14.70 -2.58
CA THR A 225 1.22 -14.76 -3.86
C THR A 225 0.32 -14.81 -5.10
N ASP A 226 -0.98 -14.95 -4.90
CA ASP A 226 -1.96 -15.21 -5.97
C ASP A 226 -3.18 -14.26 -5.93
N GLY A 227 -3.00 -13.09 -5.30
CA GLY A 227 -4.06 -12.08 -5.18
C GLY A 227 -4.53 -11.57 -6.53
N ILE A 228 -5.84 -11.63 -6.77
CA ILE A 228 -6.49 -11.13 -7.97
C ILE A 228 -7.80 -10.45 -7.58
N ASP A 229 -7.94 -9.20 -7.98
CA ASP A 229 -9.21 -8.48 -7.92
C ASP A 229 -9.70 -8.20 -9.36
N THR A 230 -11.00 -8.33 -9.58
CA THR A 230 -11.65 -8.05 -10.86
C THR A 230 -12.83 -7.12 -10.64
N PHE A 231 -12.94 -6.12 -11.49
CA PHE A 231 -13.92 -5.05 -11.42
C PHE A 231 -14.72 -5.03 -12.71
N LEU A 232 -16.05 -5.02 -12.60
CA LEU A 232 -16.92 -4.59 -13.69
C LEU A 232 -17.26 -3.12 -13.45
N ILE A 233 -16.96 -2.28 -14.44
CA ILE A 233 -17.24 -0.86 -14.41
C ILE A 233 -18.31 -0.56 -15.46
N GLU A 234 -19.40 0.04 -15.03
CA GLU A 234 -20.53 0.39 -15.88
C GLU A 234 -20.95 1.82 -15.60
N ASN A 235 -21.09 2.61 -16.67
CA ASN A 235 -21.52 4.01 -16.60
C ASN A 235 -20.66 4.84 -15.61
N GLY A 236 -19.35 4.63 -15.61
CA GLY A 236 -18.41 5.36 -14.76
C GLY A 236 -18.44 4.98 -13.28
N LYS A 237 -18.95 3.79 -12.92
CA LYS A 237 -18.96 3.25 -11.54
C LYS A 237 -18.62 1.76 -11.53
N ILE A 238 -17.93 1.30 -10.50
CA ILE A 238 -17.73 -0.11 -10.17
C ILE A 238 -19.09 -0.69 -9.73
N THR A 239 -19.59 -1.68 -10.47
CA THR A 239 -20.86 -2.37 -10.20
C THR A 239 -20.65 -3.79 -9.70
N VAL A 240 -19.54 -4.43 -10.07
CA VAL A 240 -19.12 -5.73 -9.53
C VAL A 240 -17.67 -5.67 -9.10
N LYS A 241 -17.37 -6.27 -7.95
CA LYS A 241 -16.01 -6.56 -7.50
C LYS A 241 -15.87 -8.04 -7.16
N TRP A 242 -14.84 -8.70 -7.65
CA TRP A 242 -14.50 -10.06 -7.27
C TRP A 242 -13.08 -10.09 -6.76
N ALA A 243 -12.84 -10.56 -5.54
CA ALA A 243 -11.51 -10.70 -4.99
C ALA A 243 -11.21 -12.19 -4.74
N ASN A 244 -10.04 -12.65 -5.13
CA ASN A 244 -9.56 -14.00 -4.92
C ASN A 244 -8.12 -13.98 -4.46
N TYR A 245 -7.81 -14.70 -3.39
CA TYR A 245 -6.46 -14.81 -2.84
C TYR A 245 -6.41 -15.95 -1.83
N ASN A 246 -5.21 -16.49 -1.63
CA ASN A 246 -4.91 -17.43 -0.56
C ASN A 246 -3.93 -16.80 0.42
N VAL A 247 -4.31 -16.80 1.69
CA VAL A 247 -3.42 -16.38 2.79
C VAL A 247 -2.58 -17.60 3.17
N GLU A 248 -1.26 -17.44 3.10
CA GLU A 248 -0.28 -18.45 3.47
C GLU A 248 0.31 -18.09 4.85
N ASP A 249 0.13 -18.98 5.84
CA ASP A 249 0.69 -18.83 7.20
C ASP A 249 2.18 -19.27 7.26
N LYS A 250 2.91 -19.08 6.17
CA LYS A 250 4.34 -19.32 6.03
C LYS A 250 4.90 -18.38 4.97
N VAL A 251 6.00 -17.72 5.29
CA VAL A 251 6.66 -16.78 4.37
C VAL A 251 7.86 -17.43 3.71
N ASP A 252 7.94 -17.27 2.39
CA ASP A 252 9.11 -17.68 1.61
C ASP A 252 10.25 -16.65 1.73
N PRO A 253 11.51 -17.03 1.44
CA PRO A 253 12.56 -16.05 1.19
C PRO A 253 12.09 -15.02 0.16
N ARG A 254 12.40 -13.74 0.38
CA ARG A 254 11.93 -12.62 -0.45
C ARG A 254 12.10 -12.86 -1.95
N SER A 255 13.24 -13.41 -2.37
CA SER A 255 13.51 -13.72 -3.78
C SER A 255 12.53 -14.74 -4.39
N VAL A 256 12.10 -15.73 -3.61
CA VAL A 256 11.12 -16.74 -4.04
C VAL A 256 9.72 -16.12 -4.10
N TYR A 257 9.37 -15.27 -3.12
CA TYR A 257 8.12 -14.50 -3.17
C TYR A 257 8.04 -13.65 -4.44
N GLU A 258 9.07 -12.86 -4.74
CA GLU A 258 9.14 -11.98 -5.91
C GLU A 258 9.05 -12.74 -7.24
N GLU A 259 9.65 -13.93 -7.30
CA GLU A 259 9.51 -14.83 -8.44
C GLU A 259 8.05 -15.28 -8.63
N LYS A 260 7.37 -15.67 -7.54
CA LYS A 260 5.97 -16.13 -7.57
C LYS A 260 4.99 -15.03 -7.99
N VAL A 261 5.12 -13.82 -7.43
CA VAL A 261 4.23 -12.71 -7.77
C VAL A 261 4.55 -12.09 -9.15
N GLY A 262 5.73 -12.39 -9.70
CA GLY A 262 6.15 -11.96 -11.02
C GLY A 262 6.73 -10.54 -11.04
N THR A 263 7.33 -10.11 -9.93
CA THR A 263 7.99 -8.81 -9.75
C THR A 263 9.52 -8.90 -9.87
N SER A 264 10.05 -10.01 -10.40
CA SER A 264 11.49 -10.26 -10.53
C SER A 264 12.23 -9.05 -11.12
N GLY A 265 12.97 -8.33 -10.26
CA GLY A 265 13.76 -7.16 -10.63
C GLY A 265 13.31 -5.81 -10.04
N LEU A 266 12.23 -5.74 -9.24
CA LEU A 266 11.98 -4.59 -8.38
C LEU A 266 12.92 -4.67 -7.17
N ALA A 267 14.19 -4.32 -7.40
CA ALA A 267 15.10 -4.01 -6.31
C ALA A 267 14.41 -2.99 -5.40
N GLY A 268 14.28 -3.34 -4.12
CA GLY A 268 14.02 -2.36 -3.09
C GLY A 268 14.95 -1.18 -3.31
N VAL A 269 14.37 0.02 -3.28
CA VAL A 269 15.14 1.22 -3.04
C VAL A 269 15.76 0.99 -1.66
N ASN A 270 17.04 0.63 -1.64
CA ASN A 270 17.85 0.59 -0.42
C ASN A 270 17.96 1.98 0.20
#